data_AF-A0AAE7I3J1-F1
#
_entry.id   AF-A0AAE7I3J1-F1
#
_cell.length_a   1.000
_cell.length_b   1.000
_cell.length_c   1.000
_cell.angle_alpha   90.00
_cell.angle_beta   90.00
_cell.angle_gamma   90.00
#
_symmetry.space_group_name_H-M   'P 1'
#
loop_
_entity.id
_entity.type
_entity.pdbx_description
1 polymer ?
#
loop_
_entity_poly.entity_id
_entity_poly.type
_entity_poly.pdbx_seq_one_letter_code
_entity_poly.pdbx_strand_id
1 'polypeptide(L)'
;MERERQQQQLYALVKEMNEALDRKRWRRLPGLHQQVMRVFHDYAAWETDATALREVKDTLHAAFEVLIARRTQRAEELKARMDQHQQNQEGMLAYSMVNLISEKA
;
A
#
# COMPACT_ATOMS: atom_id res chain seq x y z
N MET A 1 -0.87 8.21 30.46
CA MET A 1 -0.41 6.81 30.35
C MET A 1 -1.24 5.98 29.36
N GLU A 2 -2.49 5.59 29.63
CA GLU A 2 -3.24 4.69 28.72
C GLU A 2 -3.60 5.35 27.37
N ARG A 3 -4.07 6.61 27.39
CA ARG A 3 -4.34 7.43 26.19
C ARG A 3 -3.13 7.48 25.24
N GLU A 4 -1.99 7.89 25.77
CA GLU A 4 -0.75 8.08 25.01
C GLU A 4 -0.24 6.75 24.44
N ARG A 5 -0.39 5.66 25.20
CA ARG A 5 -0.01 4.32 24.74
C ARG A 5 -0.85 3.87 23.54
N GLN A 6 -2.17 4.07 23.58
CA GLN A 6 -3.06 3.71 22.48
C GLN A 6 -2.80 4.56 21.23
N GLN A 7 -2.58 5.87 21.41
CA GLN A 7 -2.19 6.77 20.31
C GLN A 7 -0.85 6.37 19.69
N GLN A 8 0.16 6.06 20.52
CA GLN A 8 1.46 5.57 20.03
C GLN A 8 1.33 4.25 19.27
N GLN A 9 0.46 3.34 19.74
CA GLN A 9 0.20 2.09 19.04
C GLN A 9 -0.45 2.32 17.67
N LEU A 10 -1.42 3.24 17.57
CA LEU A 10 -2.03 3.62 16.29
C LEU A 10 -1.00 4.18 15.31
N TYR A 11 -0.14 5.09 15.78
CA TYR A 11 0.89 5.68 14.93
C TYR A 11 1.97 4.67 14.53
N ALA A 12 2.32 3.74 15.41
CA ALA A 12 3.22 2.64 15.09
C ALA A 12 2.64 1.73 14.00
N LEU A 13 1.35 1.40 14.07
CA LEU A 13 0.68 0.58 13.05
C LEU A 13 0.64 1.30 11.69
N VAL A 14 0.36 2.60 11.66
CA VAL A 14 0.43 3.42 10.44
C VAL A 14 1.84 3.42 9.86
N LYS A 15 2.88 3.55 10.71
CA LYS A 15 4.27 3.47 10.29
C LYS A 15 4.59 2.08 9.69
N GLU A 16 4.14 1.01 10.33
CA GLU A 16 4.31 -0.36 9.80
C GLU A 16 3.62 -0.56 8.45
N MET A 17 2.44 0.04 8.24
CA MET A 17 1.77 0.01 6.94
C MET A 17 2.60 0.68 5.85
N ASN A 18 3.22 1.83 6.15
CA ASN A 18 4.12 2.51 5.22
C ASN A 18 5.37 1.66 4.93
N GLU A 19 6.00 1.08 5.96
CA GLU A 19 7.16 0.21 5.78
C GLU A 19 6.83 -1.07 4.99
N ALA A 20 5.63 -1.65 5.20
CA ALA A 20 5.16 -2.79 4.44
C ALA A 20 4.96 -2.45 2.96
N LEU A 21 4.50 -1.24 2.66
CA LEU A 21 4.39 -0.74 1.29
C LEU A 21 5.77 -0.60 0.64
N ASP A 22 6.72 0.02 1.33
CA ASP A 22 8.10 0.23 0.85
C ASP A 22 8.84 -1.08 0.59
N ARG A 23 8.70 -2.04 1.52
CA ARG A 23 9.33 -3.37 1.42
C ARG A 23 8.57 -4.33 0.50
N LYS A 24 7.57 -3.86 -0.26
CA LYS A 24 6.74 -4.67 -1.16
C LYS A 24 6.01 -5.83 -0.46
N ARG A 25 5.76 -5.74 0.84
CA ARG A 25 5.07 -6.75 1.66
C ARG A 25 3.55 -6.53 1.64
N TRP A 26 2.97 -6.39 0.44
CA TRP A 26 1.60 -5.93 0.29
C TRP A 26 0.54 -6.85 0.91
N ARG A 27 0.83 -8.16 0.97
CA ARG A 27 -0.04 -9.15 1.63
C ARG A 27 -0.29 -8.85 3.11
N ARG A 28 0.59 -8.10 3.77
CA ARG A 28 0.43 -7.70 5.18
C ARG A 28 -0.50 -6.50 5.38
N LEU A 29 -0.73 -5.71 4.33
CA LEU A 29 -1.45 -4.43 4.43
C LEU A 29 -2.91 -4.57 4.90
N PRO A 30 -3.69 -5.57 4.45
CA PRO A 30 -5.06 -5.75 4.95
C PRO A 30 -5.11 -6.07 6.45
N GLY A 31 -4.19 -6.94 6.92
CA GLY A 31 -4.11 -7.30 8.34
C GLY A 31 -3.71 -6.12 9.22
N LEU A 32 -2.73 -5.31 8.77
CA LEU A 32 -2.33 -4.09 9.47
C LEU A 32 -3.47 -3.06 9.52
N HIS A 33 -4.22 -2.90 8.43
CA HIS A 33 -5.38 -2.02 8.40
C HIS A 33 -6.47 -2.45 9.40
N GLN A 34 -6.77 -3.76 9.46
CA GLN A 34 -7.72 -4.28 10.46
C GLN A 34 -7.24 -4.05 11.90
N GLN A 35 -5.94 -4.16 12.16
CA GLN A 35 -5.37 -3.85 13.47
C GLN A 35 -5.52 -2.37 13.83
N VAL A 36 -5.26 -1.45 12.89
CA VAL A 36 -5.51 -0.01 13.11
C VAL A 36 -6.97 0.23 13.45
N MET A 37 -7.90 -0.34 12.69
CA MET A 37 -9.33 -0.15 12.92
C MET A 37 -9.79 -0.68 14.27
N ARG A 38 -9.27 -1.84 14.69
CA ARG A 38 -9.56 -2.41 16.01
C ARG A 38 -9.06 -1.51 17.13
N VAL A 39 -7.78 -1.12 17.11
CA VAL A 39 -7.19 -0.26 18.14
C VAL A 39 -7.87 1.11 18.18
N PHE A 40 -8.25 1.65 17.02
CA PHE A 40 -8.96 2.93 16.96
C PHE A 40 -10.37 2.82 17.55
N HIS A 41 -11.06 1.71 17.31
CA HIS A 41 -12.36 1.47 17.91
C HIS A 41 -12.28 1.35 19.44
N ASP A 42 -11.29 0.61 19.94
CA ASP A 42 -11.03 0.48 21.38
C ASP A 42 -10.69 1.86 21.99
N TYR A 43 -9.86 2.65 21.31
CA TYR A 43 -9.54 4.03 21.71
C TYR A 43 -10.78 4.93 21.73
N ALA A 44 -11.59 4.91 20.67
CA ALA A 44 -12.79 5.74 20.56
C ALA A 44 -13.88 5.38 21.58
N ALA A 45 -13.96 4.12 22.01
CA ALA A 45 -14.88 3.68 23.05
C ALA A 45 -14.43 4.12 24.46
N TRP A 46 -13.12 4.25 24.67
CA TRP A 46 -12.53 4.68 25.93
C TRP A 46 -12.42 6.21 26.05
N GLU A 47 -12.17 6.90 24.94
CA GLU A 47 -11.93 8.33 24.89
C GLU A 47 -13.22 9.14 25.09
N THR A 48 -13.24 9.98 26.12
CA THR A 48 -14.38 10.87 26.44
C THR A 48 -14.19 12.28 25.90
N ASP A 49 -12.95 12.67 25.57
CA ASP A 49 -12.62 13.96 25.00
C ASP A 49 -12.82 13.96 23.49
N ALA A 50 -13.89 14.62 23.04
CA ALA A 50 -14.22 14.74 21.63
C ALA A 50 -13.15 15.46 20.80
N THR A 51 -12.38 16.37 21.41
CA THR A 51 -11.30 17.10 20.72
C THR A 51 -10.13 16.15 20.47
N ALA A 52 -9.69 15.44 21.50
CA ALA A 52 -8.61 14.45 21.37
C ALA A 52 -8.97 13.34 20.37
N LEU A 53 -10.21 12.84 20.42
CA LEU A 53 -10.70 11.86 19.44
C LEU A 53 -10.66 12.40 18.01
N ARG A 54 -11.03 13.67 17.82
CA ARG A 54 -11.01 14.31 16.50
C ARG A 54 -9.59 14.49 15.97
N GLU A 55 -8.66 14.92 16.81
CA GLU A 55 -7.24 15.06 16.42
C GLU A 55 -6.63 13.72 15.96
N VAL A 56 -6.89 12.64 16.69
CA VAL A 56 -6.44 11.29 16.30
C VAL A 56 -7.08 10.87 14.99
N LYS A 57 -8.38 11.10 14.82
CA LYS A 57 -9.10 10.76 13.58
C LYS A 57 -8.55 11.53 12.38
N ASP A 58 -8.31 12.84 12.53
CA ASP A 58 -7.78 13.69 11.47
C ASP A 58 -6.35 13.27 11.09
N THR A 59 -5.54 12.91 12.08
CA THR A 59 -4.18 12.38 11.86
C THR A 59 -4.19 11.06 11.11
N LEU A 60 -5.06 10.11 11.50
CA LEU A 60 -5.21 8.83 10.82
C LEU A 60 -5.73 9.02 9.38
N HIS A 61 -6.69 9.93 9.20
CA HIS A 61 -7.23 10.24 7.88
C HIS A 61 -6.16 10.78 6.93
N ALA A 62 -5.38 11.77 7.38
CA ALA A 62 -4.25 12.31 6.60
C ALA A 62 -3.21 11.24 6.28
N ALA A 63 -2.90 10.34 7.22
CA ALA A 63 -1.96 9.26 6.98
C ALA A 63 -2.47 8.23 5.96
N PHE A 64 -3.78 7.92 5.99
CA PHE A 64 -4.38 7.02 5.01
C PHE A 64 -4.44 7.64 3.61
N GLU A 65 -4.74 8.93 3.49
CA GLU A 65 -4.70 9.67 2.21
C GLU A 65 -3.33 9.55 1.54
N VAL A 66 -2.25 9.85 2.27
CA VAL A 66 -0.88 9.70 1.77
C VAL A 66 -0.59 8.26 1.34
N LEU A 67 -1.02 7.29 2.13
CA LEU A 67 -0.77 5.89 1.86
C LEU A 67 -1.59 5.35 0.67
N ILE A 68 -2.80 5.85 0.45
CA ILE A 68 -3.62 5.54 -0.74
C ILE A 68 -2.93 6.10 -1.98
N ALA A 69 -2.53 7.38 -1.97
CA ALA A 69 -1.83 8.01 -3.09
C ALA A 69 -0.58 7.23 -3.49
N ARG A 70 0.24 6.83 -2.51
CA ARG A 70 1.44 6.02 -2.75
C ARG A 70 1.12 4.64 -3.34
N ARG A 71 0.03 3.99 -2.91
CA ARG A 71 -0.40 2.70 -3.47
C ARG A 71 -0.86 2.85 -4.92
N THR A 72 -1.61 3.92 -5.23
CA THR A 72 -2.07 4.20 -6.60
C THR A 72 -0.89 4.42 -7.54
N GLN A 73 0.05 5.30 -7.17
CA GLN A 73 1.27 5.53 -7.94
C GLN A 73 2.05 4.23 -8.20
N ARG A 74 2.23 3.40 -7.15
CA ARG A 74 2.93 2.12 -7.27
C ARG A 74 2.21 1.15 -8.21
N ALA A 75 0.89 1.14 -8.20
CA ALA A 75 0.09 0.29 -9.08
C ALA A 75 0.24 0.73 -10.55
N GLU A 76 0.26 2.03 -10.82
CA GLU A 76 0.52 2.59 -12.14
C GLU A 76 1.93 2.23 -12.64
N GLU A 77 2.96 2.39 -11.81
CA GLU A 77 4.34 1.99 -12.13
C GLU A 77 4.45 0.49 -12.47
N LEU A 78 3.76 -0.36 -11.72
CA LEU A 78 3.76 -1.80 -11.95
C LEU A 78 3.04 -2.15 -13.26
N LYS A 79 1.91 -1.50 -13.54
CA LYS A 79 1.18 -1.67 -14.79
C LYS A 79 2.06 -1.30 -15.98
N ALA A 80 2.72 -0.14 -15.94
CA ALA A 80 3.63 0.28 -17.01
C ALA A 80 4.79 -0.72 -17.22
N ARG A 81 5.32 -1.30 -16.15
CA ARG A 81 6.35 -2.36 -16.25
C ARG A 81 5.82 -3.66 -16.84
N MET A 82 4.58 -4.04 -16.51
CA MET A 82 3.93 -5.22 -17.09
C MET A 82 3.72 -5.01 -18.60
N ASP A 83 3.24 -3.84 -19.01
CA ASP A 83 3.01 -3.51 -20.42
C ASP A 83 4.34 -3.54 -21.21
N GLN A 84 5.41 -2.96 -20.68
CA GLN A 84 6.74 -3.02 -21.30
C GLN A 84 7.26 -4.46 -21.41
N HIS A 85 7.06 -5.28 -20.37
CA HIS A 85 7.49 -6.66 -20.38
C HIS A 85 6.77 -7.47 -21.47
N GLN A 86 5.46 -7.27 -21.61
CA GLN A 86 4.66 -7.90 -22.65
C GLN A 86 5.13 -7.50 -24.05
N GLN A 87 5.32 -6.20 -24.31
CA GLN A 87 5.83 -5.71 -25.59
C GLN A 87 7.20 -6.31 -25.95
N ASN A 88 8.10 -6.41 -24.97
CA ASN A 88 9.43 -7.00 -25.20
C ASN A 88 9.34 -8.50 -25.53
N GLN A 89 8.42 -9.24 -24.89
CA GLN A 89 8.19 -10.66 -25.21
C GLN A 89 7.61 -10.82 -26.62
N GLU A 90 6.62 -10.02 -26.99
CA GLU A 90 6.03 -10.04 -28.33
C GLU A 90 7.06 -9.72 -29.41
N GLY A 91 7.91 -8.70 -29.20
CA GLY A 91 9.00 -8.37 -30.11
C GLY A 91 9.99 -9.53 -30.28
N MET A 92 10.40 -10.18 -29.18
CA MET A 92 11.29 -11.34 -29.23
C MET A 92 10.69 -12.48 -30.06
N LEU A 93 9.40 -12.80 -29.84
CA LEU A 93 8.70 -13.83 -30.60
C LEU A 93 8.60 -13.49 -32.09
N ALA A 94 8.33 -12.23 -32.42
CA ALA A 94 8.29 -11.77 -33.81
C ALA A 94 9.65 -11.96 -34.51
N TYR A 95 10.76 -11.57 -33.86
CA TYR A 95 12.10 -11.80 -34.41
C TYR A 95 12.40 -13.29 -34.59
N SER A 96 12.04 -14.15 -33.62
CA SER A 96 12.22 -15.60 -33.75
C SER A 96 11.43 -16.19 -34.92
N MET A 97 10.20 -15.74 -35.14
CA MET A 97 9.37 -16.16 -36.27
C MET A 97 9.96 -15.72 -37.61
N VAL A 98 10.43 -14.47 -37.72
CA VAL A 98 11.06 -13.96 -38.94
C VAL A 98 12.33 -14.74 -39.28
N ASN A 99 13.18 -15.02 -38.29
CA ASN A 99 14.37 -15.84 -38.49
C ASN A 99 14.02 -17.24 -38.97
N LEU A 100 13.03 -17.90 -38.34
CA LEU A 100 12.59 -19.24 -38.72
C LEU A 100 12.04 -19.31 -40.17
N ILE A 101 11.36 -18.25 -40.63
CA ILE A 101 10.89 -18.15 -42.02
C ILE A 101 12.07 -17.91 -42.97
N SER A 102 13.01 -17.05 -42.58
CA SER A 102 14.16 -16.66 -43.39
C SER A 102 15.17 -17.80 -43.56
N GLU A 103 15.32 -18.67 -42.56
CA GLU A 103 16.19 -19.87 -42.62
C GLU A 103 15.61 -20.99 -43.49
N LYS A 104 14.30 -20.95 -43.80
CA LYS A 104 13.63 -21.95 -44.65
C LYS A 104 13.51 -21.52 -46.13
N ALA A 105 13.93 -20.30 -46.45
CA ALA A 105 13.97 -19.75 -47.81
C ALA A 105 15.35 -19.94 -48.43
#